data_AF-A0A9D1AV96-F1
#
_entry.id   AF-A0A9D1AV96-F1
#
_cell.length_a   1.000
_cell.length_b   1.000
_cell.length_c   1.000
_cell.angle_alpha   90.00
_cell.angle_beta   90.00
_cell.angle_gamma   90.00
#
_symmetry.space_group_name_H-M   'P 1'
#
loop_
_entity.id
_entity.type
_entity.pdbx_description
1 polymer ?
#
loop_
_entity_poly.entity_id
_entity_poly.type
_entity_poly.pdbx_seq_one_letter_code
_entity_poly.pdbx_strand_id
1 'polypeptide(L)'
;MEQAEADLYELVIDAVRQALRDEAGGGDAALTRRMVGGHVAFRDAEGRTIKEIDAHTLFRKITAIRERLRVLEQKLNNHAKLDDGDKAELQGYLTRCYGSLTTFNFLFRDDADKFKGTRS
;
A
#
# COMPACT_ATOMS: atom_id res chain seq x y z
N MET A 1 -31.30 27.29 -1.86
CA MET A 1 -30.33 27.86 -0.90
C MET A 1 -29.83 26.76 0.03
N GLU A 2 -30.75 26.03 0.66
CA GLU A 2 -30.45 24.93 1.61
C GLU A 2 -29.67 23.74 1.01
N GLN A 3 -29.96 23.34 -0.24
CA GLN A 3 -29.20 22.28 -0.93
C GLN A 3 -27.76 22.69 -1.28
N ALA A 4 -27.57 23.92 -1.75
CA ALA A 4 -26.23 24.41 -2.11
C ALA A 4 -25.33 24.56 -0.89
N GLU A 5 -25.92 24.85 0.27
CA GLU A 5 -25.23 24.91 1.55
C GLU A 5 -24.86 23.49 2.02
N ALA A 6 -25.77 22.52 1.96
CA ALA A 6 -25.48 21.12 2.27
C ALA A 6 -24.37 20.52 1.39
N ASP A 7 -24.41 20.81 0.08
CA ASP A 7 -23.38 20.36 -0.88
C ASP A 7 -22.00 20.98 -0.57
N LEU A 8 -21.98 22.23 -0.12
CA LEU A 8 -20.76 22.91 0.31
C LEU A 8 -20.20 22.28 1.58
N TYR A 9 -21.05 21.95 2.56
CA TYR A 9 -20.63 21.27 3.79
C TYR A 9 -20.05 19.88 3.51
N GLU A 10 -20.69 19.09 2.65
CA GLU A 10 -20.17 17.78 2.20
C GLU A 10 -18.79 17.92 1.52
N LEU A 11 -18.66 18.87 0.58
CA LEU A 11 -17.41 19.13 -0.13
C LEU A 11 -16.27 19.52 0.82
N VAL A 12 -16.57 20.39 1.79
CA VAL A 12 -15.60 20.84 2.79
C VAL A 12 -15.19 19.69 3.71
N ILE A 13 -16.14 18.86 4.16
CA ILE A 13 -15.85 17.69 5.00
C ILE A 13 -14.94 16.70 4.25
N ASP A 14 -15.19 16.45 2.98
CA ASP A 14 -14.38 15.53 2.17
C ASP A 14 -12.98 16.08 1.90
N ALA A 15 -12.87 17.38 1.59
CA ALA A 15 -11.58 18.05 1.43
C ALA A 15 -10.75 18.01 2.73
N VAL A 16 -11.38 18.25 3.88
CA VAL A 16 -10.71 18.21 5.20
C VAL A 16 -10.29 16.78 5.55
N ARG A 17 -11.14 15.78 5.33
CA ARG A 17 -10.77 14.36 5.53
C ARG A 17 -9.62 13.94 4.63
N GLN A 18 -9.57 14.47 3.41
CA GLN A 18 -8.48 14.20 2.47
C GLN A 18 -7.17 14.87 2.91
N ALA A 19 -7.21 16.14 3.31
CA ALA A 19 -6.06 16.85 3.86
C ALA A 19 -5.52 16.19 5.14
N LEU A 20 -6.39 15.73 6.04
CA LEU A 20 -5.99 15.01 7.27
C LEU A 20 -5.37 13.64 6.96
N ARG A 21 -5.81 12.96 5.89
CA ARG A 21 -5.17 11.73 5.41
C ARG A 21 -3.78 12.01 4.84
N ASP A 22 -3.60 13.14 4.15
CA ASP A 22 -2.33 13.56 3.58
C ASP A 22 -1.33 14.01 4.66
N GLU A 23 -1.80 14.70 5.72
CA GLU A 23 -0.96 15.19 6.83
C GLU A 23 -0.53 14.10 7.83
N ALA A 24 -1.31 13.01 7.99
CA ALA A 24 -1.01 11.95 8.95
C ALA A 24 0.21 11.07 8.58
N GLY A 25 0.89 11.32 7.46
CA GLY A 25 2.10 10.58 7.06
C GLY A 25 1.89 9.10 6.75
N GLY A 26 0.63 8.63 6.75
CA GLY A 26 0.21 7.34 6.24
C GLY A 26 -0.40 7.56 4.88
N GLY A 27 0.43 7.68 3.84
CA GLY A 27 -0.03 7.74 2.46
C GLY A 27 -0.86 6.49 2.18
N ASP A 28 -2.18 6.63 2.33
CA ASP A 28 -3.14 5.58 2.07
C ASP A 28 -3.18 5.46 0.55
N ALA A 29 -2.26 4.65 0.05
CA ALA A 29 -2.00 4.52 -1.36
C ALA A 29 -3.33 4.32 -2.08
N ALA A 30 -3.59 5.11 -3.10
CA ALA A 30 -4.90 5.03 -3.70
C ALA A 30 -5.03 3.78 -4.57
N LEU A 31 -6.13 3.07 -4.40
CA LEU A 31 -6.49 1.96 -5.29
C LEU A 31 -6.64 2.47 -6.72
N THR A 32 -6.24 1.66 -7.70
CA THR A 32 -6.64 1.93 -9.09
C THR A 32 -8.16 1.92 -9.21
N ARG A 33 -8.72 2.81 -10.05
CA ARG A 33 -10.19 2.87 -10.28
C ARG A 33 -10.79 1.52 -10.66
N ARG A 34 -10.03 0.68 -11.37
CA ARG A 34 -10.44 -0.68 -11.78
C ARG A 34 -10.69 -1.63 -10.61
N MET A 35 -10.07 -1.39 -9.46
CA MET A 35 -10.12 -2.32 -8.32
C MET A 35 -11.12 -1.87 -7.23
N VAL A 36 -11.78 -0.72 -7.40
CA VAL A 36 -12.76 -0.18 -6.45
C VAL A 36 -14.03 -1.03 -6.49
N GLY A 37 -14.48 -1.53 -5.34
CA GLY A 37 -15.71 -2.33 -5.22
C GLY A 37 -15.63 -3.76 -5.77
N GLY A 38 -14.43 -4.26 -6.11
CA GLY A 38 -14.22 -5.62 -6.62
C GLY A 38 -13.91 -6.66 -5.53
N HIS A 39 -13.85 -7.93 -5.94
CA HIS A 39 -13.49 -9.08 -5.10
C HIS A 39 -12.34 -9.87 -5.74
N VAL A 40 -11.57 -10.58 -4.91
CA VAL A 40 -10.52 -11.50 -5.32
C VAL A 40 -10.92 -12.90 -4.88
N ALA A 41 -11.05 -13.80 -5.85
CA ALA A 41 -11.37 -15.20 -5.62
C ALA A 41 -10.13 -16.08 -5.83
N PHE A 42 -9.75 -16.83 -4.80
CA PHE A 42 -8.77 -17.88 -4.86
C PHE A 42 -9.45 -19.16 -5.31
N ARG A 43 -8.98 -19.77 -6.40
CA ARG A 43 -9.55 -20.98 -6.98
C ARG A 43 -8.53 -22.11 -7.00
N ASP A 44 -9.02 -23.34 -6.91
CA ASP A 44 -8.20 -24.54 -7.15
C ASP A 44 -8.00 -24.79 -8.65
N ALA A 45 -7.27 -25.87 -8.97
CA ALA A 45 -7.00 -26.28 -10.34
C ALA A 45 -8.29 -26.68 -11.11
N GLU A 46 -9.33 -27.10 -10.40
CA GLU A 46 -10.63 -27.47 -10.96
C GLU A 46 -11.60 -26.28 -11.09
N GLY A 47 -11.17 -25.07 -10.71
CA GLY A 47 -11.94 -23.83 -10.87
C GLY A 47 -12.93 -23.52 -9.74
N ARG A 48 -12.93 -24.30 -8.65
CA ARG A 48 -13.78 -24.07 -7.48
C ARG A 48 -13.20 -22.95 -6.62
N THR A 49 -14.05 -22.07 -6.11
CA THR A 49 -13.63 -20.98 -5.21
C THR A 49 -13.33 -21.53 -3.81
N ILE A 50 -12.07 -21.43 -3.39
CA ILE A 50 -11.58 -21.79 -2.06
C ILE A 50 -11.86 -20.65 -1.07
N LYS A 51 -11.66 -19.41 -1.54
CA LYS A 51 -11.83 -18.21 -0.71
C LYS A 51 -12.10 -17.00 -1.58
N GLU A 52 -13.00 -16.15 -1.12
CA GLU A 52 -13.25 -14.85 -1.72
C GLU A 52 -13.00 -13.75 -0.68
N ILE A 53 -12.36 -12.66 -1.10
CA ILE A 53 -12.07 -11.51 -0.26
C ILE A 53 -12.31 -10.22 -1.03
N ASP A 54 -12.71 -9.16 -0.35
CA ASP A 54 -12.81 -7.84 -0.99
C ASP A 54 -11.44 -7.39 -1.49
N ALA A 55 -11.41 -6.80 -2.69
CA ALA A 55 -10.19 -6.23 -3.27
C ALA A 55 -9.59 -5.16 -2.34
N HIS A 56 -10.43 -4.34 -1.70
CA HIS A 56 -10.01 -3.36 -0.72
C HIS A 56 -9.36 -4.01 0.51
N THR A 57 -9.88 -5.13 0.98
CA THR A 57 -9.31 -5.87 2.11
C THR A 57 -7.95 -6.46 1.77
N LEU A 58 -7.78 -7.04 0.56
CA LEU A 58 -6.46 -7.49 0.09
C LEU A 58 -5.48 -6.32 0.00
N PHE A 59 -5.92 -5.20 -0.58
CA PHE A 59 -5.08 -4.03 -0.75
C PHE A 59 -4.57 -3.46 0.57
N ARG A 60 -5.44 -3.30 1.57
CA ARG A 60 -5.02 -2.89 2.92
C ARG A 60 -3.98 -3.81 3.52
N LYS A 61 -4.05 -5.12 3.26
CA LYS A 61 -3.02 -6.07 3.72
C LYS A 61 -1.69 -5.81 3.02
N ILE A 62 -1.71 -5.55 1.72
CA ILE A 62 -0.51 -5.27 0.90
C ILE A 62 0.13 -3.94 1.31
N THR A 63 -0.65 -2.87 1.47
CA THR A 63 -0.12 -1.57 1.93
C THR A 63 0.42 -1.66 3.36
N ALA A 64 -0.21 -2.45 4.23
CA ALA A 64 0.30 -2.68 5.58
C ALA A 64 1.62 -3.48 5.58
N ILE A 65 1.87 -4.36 4.60
CA ILE A 65 3.18 -5.02 4.45
C ILE A 65 4.24 -3.99 4.02
N ARG A 66 3.90 -3.13 3.04
CA ARG A 66 4.78 -2.03 2.61
C ARG A 66 5.22 -1.17 3.77
N GLU A 67 4.28 -0.76 4.62
CA GLU A 67 4.58 0.10 5.76
C GLU A 67 5.48 -0.58 6.79
N ARG A 68 5.27 -1.87 7.05
CA ARG A 68 6.16 -2.65 7.93
C ARG A 68 7.58 -2.76 7.38
N LEU A 69 7.73 -2.97 6.07
CA LEU A 69 9.05 -3.01 5.42
C LEU A 69 9.74 -1.64 5.48
N ARG A 70 9.00 -0.55 5.27
CA ARG A 70 9.52 0.82 5.38
C ARG A 70 10.02 1.13 6.79
N VAL A 71 9.26 0.74 7.82
CA VAL A 71 9.66 0.89 9.22
C VAL A 71 10.89 0.03 9.53
N LEU A 72 10.96 -1.20 9.00
CA LEU A 72 12.12 -2.08 9.17
C LEU A 72 13.39 -1.47 8.55
N GLU A 73 13.29 -0.94 7.34
CA GLU A 73 14.38 -0.23 6.66
C GLU A 73 14.87 0.97 7.48
N GLN A 74 13.96 1.80 7.99
CA GLN A 74 14.30 2.91 8.86
C GLN A 74 15.03 2.46 10.14
N LYS A 75 14.58 1.36 10.75
CA LYS A 75 15.24 0.80 11.94
C LYS A 75 16.65 0.31 11.64
N LEU A 76 16.87 -0.33 10.49
CA LEU A 76 18.19 -0.80 10.07
C LEU A 76 19.14 0.37 9.79
N ASN A 77 18.67 1.39 9.08
CA ASN A 77 19.46 2.59 8.78
C ASN A 77 19.95 3.29 10.05
N ASN A 78 19.10 3.33 11.09
CA ASN A 78 19.41 3.95 12.37
C ASN A 78 20.00 2.98 13.41
N HIS A 79 20.35 1.75 13.04
CA HIS A 79 20.84 0.76 13.99
C HIS A 79 22.29 1.04 14.39
N ALA A 80 22.51 1.39 15.66
CA ALA A 80 23.81 1.84 16.17
C ALA A 80 24.89 0.74 16.26
N LYS A 81 24.49 -0.53 16.30
CA LYS A 81 25.40 -1.67 16.53
C LYS A 81 25.70 -2.53 15.30
N LEU A 82 25.03 -2.28 14.18
CA LEU A 82 25.32 -3.01 12.95
C LEU A 82 26.45 -2.30 12.23
N ASP A 83 27.44 -3.06 11.78
CA ASP A 83 28.47 -2.54 10.88
C ASP A 83 27.90 -2.30 9.47
N ASP A 84 28.70 -1.66 8.62
CA ASP A 84 28.26 -1.28 7.28
C ASP A 84 28.05 -2.49 6.36
N GLY A 85 28.76 -3.60 6.61
CA GLY A 85 28.62 -4.84 5.83
C GLY A 85 27.30 -5.53 6.11
N ASP A 86 26.97 -5.73 7.39
CA ASP A 86 25.71 -6.33 7.81
C ASP A 86 24.51 -5.46 7.37
N LYS A 87 24.64 -4.13 7.46
CA LYS A 87 23.62 -3.20 6.95
C LYS A 87 23.41 -3.39 5.46
N ALA A 88 24.47 -3.47 4.67
CA ALA A 88 24.38 -3.65 3.22
C ALA A 88 23.72 -4.99 2.85
N GLU A 89 24.03 -6.08 3.57
CA GLU A 89 23.40 -7.38 3.35
C GLU A 89 21.89 -7.33 3.61
N LEU A 90 21.48 -6.77 4.76
CA LEU A 90 20.08 -6.66 5.15
C LEU A 90 19.30 -5.71 4.24
N GLN A 91 19.89 -4.59 3.82
CA GLN A 91 19.31 -3.68 2.84
C GLN A 91 19.14 -4.39 1.47
N GLY A 92 20.12 -5.20 1.07
CA GLY A 92 20.01 -6.04 -0.13
C GLY A 92 18.87 -7.05 -0.04
N TYR A 93 18.67 -7.68 1.13
CA TYR A 93 17.55 -8.58 1.36
C TYR A 93 16.21 -7.85 1.31
N LEU A 94 16.09 -6.68 1.95
CA LEU A 94 14.91 -5.82 1.88
C LEU A 94 14.56 -5.42 0.44
N THR A 95 15.57 -5.07 -0.36
CA THR A 95 15.40 -4.74 -1.78
C THR A 95 14.79 -5.91 -2.56
N ARG A 96 15.22 -7.14 -2.29
CA ARG A 96 14.61 -8.35 -2.88
C ARG A 96 13.18 -8.59 -2.37
N CYS A 97 12.90 -8.32 -1.09
CA CYS A 97 11.53 -8.37 -0.56
C CYS A 97 10.60 -7.37 -1.26
N TYR A 98 11.05 -6.13 -1.52
CA TYR A 98 10.27 -5.20 -2.32
C TYR A 98 10.10 -5.67 -3.77
N GLY A 99 11.15 -6.27 -4.35
CA GLY A 99 11.11 -6.88 -5.68
C GLY A 99 10.02 -7.94 -5.85
N SER A 100 9.87 -8.85 -4.87
CA SER A 100 8.85 -9.91 -4.91
C SER A 100 7.42 -9.39 -4.78
N LEU A 101 7.22 -8.19 -4.25
CA LEU A 101 5.91 -7.55 -4.12
C LEU A 101 5.51 -6.74 -5.37
N THR A 102 6.40 -6.57 -6.35
CA THR A 102 6.12 -5.79 -7.57
C THR A 102 4.96 -6.35 -8.40
N THR A 103 4.64 -7.64 -8.28
CA THR A 103 3.43 -8.24 -8.88
C THR A 103 2.15 -7.52 -8.48
N PHE A 104 2.10 -6.90 -7.29
CA PHE A 104 0.94 -6.16 -6.80
C PHE A 104 0.88 -4.69 -7.26
N ASN A 105 1.85 -4.22 -8.06
CA ASN A 105 1.92 -2.82 -8.51
C ASN A 105 0.69 -2.37 -9.32
N PHE A 106 -0.07 -3.29 -9.92
CA PHE A 106 -1.32 -2.98 -10.63
C PHE A 106 -2.46 -2.49 -9.71
N LEU A 107 -2.33 -2.70 -8.39
CA LEU A 107 -3.31 -2.23 -7.41
C LEU A 107 -3.17 -0.74 -7.11
N PHE A 108 -1.98 -0.18 -7.33
CA PHE A 108 -1.64 1.19 -6.99
C PHE A 108 -1.96 2.14 -8.14
N ARG A 109 -2.68 3.21 -7.84
CA ARG A 109 -2.95 4.31 -8.78
C ARG A 109 -1.69 5.11 -9.06
N ASP A 110 -0.97 5.46 -8.01
CA ASP A 110 0.13 6.43 -8.05
C ASP A 110 1.50 5.70 -8.08
N ASP A 111 2.40 6.15 -8.94
CA ASP A 111 3.70 5.50 -9.15
C ASP A 111 4.64 5.61 -7.93
N ALA A 112 4.46 6.65 -7.12
CA ALA A 112 5.19 6.84 -5.86
C ALA A 112 4.89 5.73 -4.84
N ASP A 113 3.71 5.13 -4.93
CA ASP A 113 3.24 4.10 -4.01
C ASP A 113 3.64 2.68 -4.39
N LYS A 114 4.11 2.49 -5.63
CA LYS A 114 4.48 1.18 -6.16
C LYS A 114 5.74 0.65 -5.48
N PHE A 115 5.78 -0.66 -5.30
CA PHE A 115 6.97 -1.36 -4.87
C PHE A 115 8.08 -1.23 -5.90
N LYS A 116 9.30 -0.97 -5.42
CA LYS A 116 10.52 -0.86 -6.24
C LYS A 116 11.57 -1.80 -5.65
N GLY A 117 12.14 -2.66 -6.48
CA GLY A 117 13.20 -3.57 -6.10
C GLY A 117 14.01 -3.98 -7.33
N THR A 118 14.99 -4.86 -7.13
CA THR A 118 15.71 -5.48 -8.23
C THR A 118 14.76 -6.43 -8.97
N ARG A 119 14.67 -6.29 -10.31
CA ARG A 119 14.00 -7.28 -11.14
C ARG A 119 14.75 -8.61 -11.02
N SER A 120 14.01 -9.69 -10.80
CA SER A 120 14.53 -11.06 -10.95
C SER A 120 14.83 -11.37 -12.40
#